data_AF-A0A967JUE8-F1
#
_entry.id   AF-A0A967JUE8-F1
#
_cell.length_a   1.000
_cell.length_b   1.000
_cell.length_c   1.000
_cell.angle_alpha   90.00
_cell.angle_beta   90.00
_cell.angle_gamma   90.00
#
_symmetry.space_group_name_H-M   'P 1'
#
loop_
_entity.id
_entity.type
_entity.pdbx_description
1 polymer ?
#
loop_
_entity_poly.entity_id
_entity_poly.type
_entity_poly.pdbx_seq_one_letter_code
_entity_poly.pdbx_strand_id
1 'polypeptide(L)'
;EAEAARDVIATVLAEPLGLDVEAAAAGVVDVVNNAMAEALRIVSVERGHDARDFSLVAFGGAGPMHAAALADAIGIHEVIVPPIAGGFSALGLVATDL
;
A
#
# COMPACT_ATOMS: atom_id res chain seq x y z
N GLU A 1 22.50 -6.01 0.47
CA GLU A 1 21.26 -5.43 1.04
C GLU A 1 20.11 -6.43 1.02
N ALA A 2 19.71 -6.96 -0.14
CA ALA A 2 18.65 -7.98 -0.22
C ALA A 2 18.93 -9.23 0.64
N GLU A 3 20.18 -9.70 0.69
CA GLU A 3 20.58 -10.84 1.53
C GLU A 3 20.38 -10.57 3.02
N ALA A 4 20.78 -9.38 3.49
CA ALA A 4 20.60 -8.99 4.89
C ALA A 4 19.11 -8.87 5.26
N ALA A 5 18.25 -8.40 4.34
CA ALA A 5 16.80 -8.39 4.55
C ALA A 5 16.23 -9.82 4.62
N ARG A 6 16.73 -10.72 3.76
CA ARG A 6 16.34 -12.13 3.74
C ARG A 6 16.71 -12.84 5.05
N ASP A 7 17.91 -12.61 5.57
CA ASP A 7 18.37 -13.17 6.84
C ASP A 7 17.50 -12.72 8.03
N VAL A 8 17.13 -11.44 8.06
CA VAL A 8 16.25 -10.91 9.11
C VAL A 8 14.86 -11.53 9.02
N ILE A 9 14.28 -11.64 7.82
CA ILE A 9 12.98 -12.28 7.64
C ILE A 9 13.05 -13.76 8.07
N ALA A 10 14.12 -14.47 7.69
CA ALA A 10 14.31 -15.87 8.06
C ALA A 10 14.34 -16.06 9.58
N THR A 11 15.18 -15.30 10.28
CA THR A 11 15.45 -15.49 11.71
C THR A 11 14.39 -14.89 12.63
N VAL A 12 13.79 -13.75 12.25
CA VAL A 12 12.84 -13.02 13.11
C VAL A 12 11.39 -13.45 12.86
N LEU A 13 11.06 -13.91 11.65
CA LEU A 13 9.68 -14.23 11.26
C LEU A 13 9.51 -15.69 10.85
N ALA A 14 10.28 -16.17 9.88
CA ALA A 14 10.04 -17.47 9.26
C ALA A 14 10.28 -18.63 10.25
N GLU A 15 11.45 -18.67 10.92
CA GLU A 15 11.79 -19.70 11.90
C GLU A 15 10.80 -19.75 13.09
N PRO A 16 10.48 -18.63 13.78
CA PRO A 16 9.53 -18.67 14.90
C PRO A 16 8.11 -19.06 14.51
N LEU A 17 7.70 -18.78 13.27
CA LEU A 17 6.37 -19.08 12.75
C LEU A 17 6.30 -20.45 12.04
N GLY A 18 7.44 -21.12 11.84
CA GLY A 18 7.50 -22.38 11.09
C GLY A 18 7.12 -22.25 9.62
N LEU A 19 7.43 -21.10 9.02
CA LEU A 19 7.15 -20.78 7.62
C LEU A 19 8.44 -20.77 6.79
N ASP A 20 8.31 -20.82 5.46
CA ASP A 20 9.40 -20.41 4.59
C ASP A 20 9.55 -18.87 4.55
N VAL A 21 10.72 -18.41 4.09
CA VAL A 21 11.08 -16.98 4.11
C VAL A 21 10.15 -16.17 3.22
N GLU A 22 9.79 -16.69 2.04
CA GLU A 22 8.89 -16.07 1.09
C GLU A 22 7.47 -15.90 1.64
N ALA A 23 6.93 -16.91 2.31
CA ALA A 23 5.61 -16.89 2.94
C ALA A 23 5.59 -15.93 4.12
N ALA A 24 6.63 -15.89 4.94
CA ALA A 24 6.77 -14.90 6.01
C ALA A 24 6.81 -13.47 5.44
N ALA A 25 7.58 -13.23 4.37
CA ALA A 25 7.66 -11.94 3.70
C ALA A 25 6.31 -11.52 3.09
N ALA A 26 5.63 -12.44 2.40
CA ALA A 26 4.30 -12.20 1.84
C ALA A 26 3.28 -11.86 2.93
N GLY A 27 3.32 -12.56 4.07
CA GLY A 27 2.48 -12.27 5.22
C GLY A 27 2.68 -10.86 5.78
N VAL A 28 3.91 -10.33 5.76
CA VAL A 28 4.16 -8.92 6.15
C VAL A 28 3.46 -7.96 5.20
N VAL A 29 3.54 -8.21 3.88
CA VAL A 29 2.85 -7.40 2.87
C VAL A 29 1.33 -7.48 3.05
N ASP A 30 0.78 -8.66 3.32
CA ASP A 30 -0.65 -8.85 3.55
C ASP A 30 -1.13 -8.10 4.80
N VAL A 31 -0.38 -8.15 5.91
CA VAL A 31 -0.71 -7.40 7.13
C VAL A 31 -0.76 -5.90 6.86
N VAL A 32 0.25 -5.38 6.15
CA VAL A 32 0.32 -3.95 5.81
C VAL A 32 -0.81 -3.56 4.85
N ASN A 33 -1.09 -4.37 3.83
CA ASN A 33 -2.19 -4.14 2.90
C ASN A 33 -3.54 -4.12 3.61
N ASN A 34 -3.79 -5.07 4.51
CA ASN A 34 -5.04 -5.13 5.28
C ASN A 34 -5.22 -3.88 6.16
N ALA A 35 -4.15 -3.44 6.84
CA ALA A 35 -4.20 -2.22 7.66
C ALA A 35 -4.47 -0.96 6.82
N MET A 36 -3.86 -0.85 5.63
CA MET A 36 -4.11 0.27 4.72
C MET A 36 -5.51 0.22 4.09
N ALA A 37 -6.01 -0.96 3.73
CA ALA A 37 -7.37 -1.13 3.20
C ALA A 37 -8.42 -0.72 4.23
N GLU A 38 -8.19 -1.04 5.51
CA GLU A 38 -9.06 -0.58 6.60
C GLU A 38 -9.04 0.94 6.74
N ALA A 39 -7.86 1.56 6.69
CA ALA A 39 -7.76 3.02 6.70
C ALA A 39 -8.53 3.66 5.53
N LEU A 40 -8.49 3.05 4.33
CA LEU A 40 -9.28 3.50 3.19
C LEU A 40 -10.79 3.36 3.43
N ARG A 41 -11.26 2.25 4.04
CA ARG A 41 -12.68 2.05 4.38
C ARG A 41 -13.18 3.11 5.37
N ILE A 42 -12.39 3.45 6.38
CA ILE A 42 -12.71 4.48 7.38
C ILE A 42 -12.90 5.86 6.72
N VAL A 43 -12.04 6.23 5.77
CA VAL A 43 -12.13 7.54 5.10
C VAL A 43 -13.13 7.58 3.94
N SER A 44 -13.69 6.43 3.53
CA SER A 44 -14.63 6.31 2.41
C SER A 44 -15.97 5.69 2.85
N VAL A 45 -16.06 4.36 2.90
CA VAL A 45 -17.26 3.57 3.17
C VAL A 45 -17.93 3.97 4.48
N GLU A 46 -17.17 4.14 5.55
CA GLU A 46 -17.74 4.52 6.85
C GLU A 46 -18.28 5.95 6.88
N ARG A 47 -17.88 6.78 5.92
CA ARG A 47 -18.44 8.12 5.70
C ARG A 47 -19.63 8.12 4.72
N GLY A 48 -20.07 6.93 4.28
CA GLY A 48 -21.20 6.75 3.37
C GLY A 48 -20.84 6.84 1.89
N HIS A 49 -19.55 6.78 1.53
CA HIS A 49 -19.11 6.78 0.14
C HIS A 49 -18.95 5.35 -0.38
N ASP A 50 -19.51 5.06 -1.55
CA ASP A 50 -19.24 3.80 -2.25
C ASP A 50 -17.89 3.88 -2.94
N ALA A 51 -16.93 3.04 -2.55
CA ALA A 51 -15.58 3.06 -3.12
C ALA A 51 -15.56 2.78 -4.63
N ARG A 52 -16.57 2.06 -5.16
CA ARG A 52 -16.68 1.76 -6.60
C ARG A 52 -16.89 2.99 -7.47
N ASP A 53 -17.36 4.09 -6.89
CA ASP A 53 -17.59 5.34 -7.59
C ASP A 53 -16.32 6.22 -7.71
N PHE A 54 -15.17 5.74 -7.20
CA PHE A 54 -13.92 6.49 -7.15
C PHE A 54 -12.75 5.76 -7.80
N SER A 55 -11.73 6.54 -8.18
CA SER A 55 -10.42 6.05 -8.57
C SER A 55 -9.43 6.21 -7.42
N LEU A 56 -8.51 5.25 -7.25
CA LEU A 56 -7.45 5.32 -6.26
C LEU A 56 -6.23 6.04 -6.85
N VAL A 57 -5.93 7.24 -6.37
CA VAL A 57 -4.69 7.94 -6.72
C VAL A 57 -3.55 7.46 -5.81
N ALA A 58 -2.64 6.66 -6.35
CA ALA A 58 -1.53 6.07 -5.61
C ALA A 58 -0.25 6.89 -5.81
N PHE A 59 0.14 7.67 -4.81
CA PHE A 59 1.37 8.48 -4.82
C PHE A 59 2.22 8.24 -3.57
N GLY A 60 3.35 8.94 -3.46
CA GLY A 60 4.36 8.72 -2.42
C GLY A 60 5.35 7.63 -2.82
N GLY A 61 6.35 7.40 -1.96
CA GLY A 61 7.45 6.49 -2.28
C GLY A 61 7.02 5.03 -2.42
N ALA A 62 6.07 4.58 -1.61
CA ALA A 62 5.60 3.19 -1.57
C ALA A 62 4.16 2.99 -2.07
N GLY A 63 3.37 4.06 -2.21
CA GLY A 63 1.95 3.96 -2.55
C GLY A 63 1.65 3.09 -3.76
N PRO A 64 2.31 3.29 -4.92
CA PRO A 64 2.09 2.47 -6.10
C PRO A 64 2.35 0.97 -5.91
N MET A 65 3.24 0.57 -4.98
CA MET A 65 3.56 -0.85 -4.74
C MET A 65 2.39 -1.62 -4.13
N HIS A 66 1.51 -0.93 -3.38
CA HIS A 66 0.37 -1.54 -2.69
C HIS A 66 -0.95 -1.32 -3.43
N ALA A 67 -0.98 -0.41 -4.40
CA ALA A 67 -2.20 0.16 -4.95
C ALA A 67 -3.17 -0.87 -5.53
N ALA A 68 -2.69 -1.87 -6.28
CA ALA A 68 -3.54 -2.89 -6.88
C ALA A 68 -4.26 -3.72 -5.81
N ALA A 69 -3.52 -4.23 -4.82
CA ALA A 69 -4.09 -5.02 -3.73
C ALA A 69 -5.10 -4.21 -2.90
N LEU A 70 -4.81 -2.92 -2.66
CA LEU A 70 -5.72 -2.04 -1.94
C LEU A 70 -7.00 -1.76 -2.73
N ALA A 71 -6.88 -1.48 -4.02
CA ALA A 71 -8.03 -1.23 -4.90
C ALA A 71 -8.95 -2.44 -4.94
N ASP A 72 -8.40 -3.64 -5.14
CA ASP A 72 -9.16 -4.89 -5.10
C ASP A 72 -9.84 -5.11 -3.75
N ALA A 73 -9.13 -4.85 -2.64
CA ALA A 73 -9.64 -5.08 -1.28
C ALA A 73 -10.84 -4.20 -0.92
N ILE A 74 -11.03 -3.04 -1.56
CA ILE A 74 -12.15 -2.12 -1.28
C ILE A 74 -13.10 -1.93 -2.46
N GLY A 75 -12.85 -2.59 -3.59
CA GLY A 75 -13.71 -2.56 -4.77
C GLY A 75 -13.53 -1.35 -5.67
N ILE A 76 -12.36 -0.69 -5.66
CA ILE A 76 -12.02 0.35 -6.64
C ILE A 76 -11.60 -0.30 -7.96
N HIS A 77 -12.11 0.21 -9.08
CA HIS A 77 -11.86 -0.36 -10.41
C HIS A 77 -10.75 0.35 -11.21
N GLU A 78 -10.28 1.51 -10.75
CA GLU A 78 -9.23 2.29 -11.42
C GLU A 78 -8.18 2.76 -10.42
N VAL A 79 -6.91 2.50 -10.75
CA VAL A 79 -5.75 3.05 -10.04
C VAL A 79 -5.05 4.06 -10.94
N ILE A 80 -4.87 5.28 -10.44
CA ILE A 80 -4.13 6.35 -11.10
C ILE A 80 -2.80 6.51 -10.39
N VAL A 81 -1.70 6.27 -11.12
CA VAL A 81 -0.34 6.56 -10.65
C VAL A 81 0.14 7.82 -11.34
N PRO A 82 0.31 8.96 -10.62
CA PRO A 82 0.75 10.19 -11.25
C PRO A 82 2.22 10.11 -11.67
N PRO A 83 2.65 10.91 -12.66
CA PRO A 83 4.06 11.10 -12.96
C PRO A 83 4.80 11.54 -11.70
N ILE A 84 5.99 10.96 -11.46
CA ILE A 84 6.82 11.28 -10.29
C ILE A 84 6.04 11.04 -8.98
N ALA A 85 5.38 9.88 -8.86
CA ALA A 85 4.59 9.50 -7.68
C ALA A 85 5.32 9.76 -6.34
N GLY A 86 6.61 9.43 -6.24
CA GLY A 86 7.42 9.70 -5.04
C GLY A 86 7.60 11.19 -4.69
N GLY A 87 7.49 12.08 -5.66
CA GLY A 87 7.60 13.54 -5.50
C GLY A 87 6.27 14.29 -5.57
N PHE A 88 5.14 13.58 -5.62
CA PHE A 88 3.84 14.18 -5.88
C PHE A 88 3.42 15.25 -4.83
N SER A 89 3.83 15.10 -3.56
CA SER A 89 3.60 16.12 -2.54
C SER A 89 4.38 17.41 -2.81
N ALA A 90 5.62 17.31 -3.31
CA ALA A 90 6.41 18.48 -3.68
C ALA A 90 5.81 19.19 -4.91
N LEU A 91 5.26 18.42 -5.85
CA LEU A 91 4.50 18.98 -6.97
C LEU A 91 3.29 19.78 -6.48
N GLY A 92 2.55 19.27 -5.50
CA GLY A 92 1.41 19.99 -4.89
C GLY A 92 1.82 21.34 -4.29
N LEU A 93 2.95 21.40 -3.60
CA LEU A 93 3.51 22.65 -3.07
C LEU A 93 3.79 23.68 -4.17
N VAL A 94 4.37 23.25 -5.29
CA VAL A 94 4.67 24.13 -6.44
C VAL A 94 3.41 24.59 -7.16
N ALA A 95 2.38 23.74 -7.20
CA ALA A 95 1.11 24.02 -7.88
C ALA A 95 0.13 24.85 -7.04
N THR A 96 0.48 25.21 -5.81
CA THR A 96 -0.40 25.99 -4.92
C THR A 96 -0.43 27.46 -5.33
N ASP A 97 -1.60 28.09 -5.22
CA ASP A 97 -1.77 29.52 -5.44
C ASP A 97 -0.98 30.37 -4.43
N LEU A 98 -0.64 31.60 -4.84
CA LEU A 98 0.03 32.60 -4.00
C LEU A 98 -0.93 33.34 -3.07
#